data_AF-A0A7W1KWH2-F1
#
_entry.id   AF-A0A7W1KWH2-F1
#
_cell.length_a   1.000
_cell.length_b   1.000
_cell.length_c   1.000
_cell.angle_alpha   90.00
_cell.angle_beta   90.00
_cell.angle_gamma   90.00
#
_symmetry.space_group_name_H-M   'P 1'
#
loop_
_entity.id
_entity.type
_entity.pdbx_description
1 polymer ?
#
loop_
_entity_poly.entity_id
_entity_poly.type
_entity_poly.pdbx_seq_one_letter_code
_entity_poly.pdbx_strand_id
1 'polypeptide(L)'
;MRPRTHGHSTLLRLIQQSGYRMLAIIVAVAFLPWAQMEAVSSRAAGRPGPTIRKRASAVQASQEITALLPGKPVEREIAGGQEHAYRIALQAGQFVRFVVEQKGIDVAVALAAPDGKQVSAVNLIRAGGVESLSVVAEAGGDYHLAIRAAGASKTRGAYLLRVEMREPSAQDRQRIAAEALAVKAGGLSQQGQDAAPQAIEKWEQALAAWRELNDKPMIAMSLISIGGRYRVLARYDKAIEYGEQALSVAREAKDQNNEEQALNLLAYIYFALNRYEKVIEYGEQVLPTVRERKDRPVEANILIGIGSSNYNLGRYQKALEYLEPALAIAREIKDKTLEASALLNLSLVYQG
;
A
#
# COMPACT_ATOMS: atom_id res chain seq x y z
N MET A 1 -24.00 -14.21 35.79
CA MET A 1 -24.46 -13.87 34.42
C MET A 1 -23.25 -13.34 33.64
N ARG A 2 -22.82 -14.03 32.57
CA ARG A 2 -21.69 -13.60 31.71
C ARG A 2 -22.22 -12.77 30.54
N PRO A 3 -21.68 -11.58 30.22
CA PRO A 3 -22.05 -10.89 29.00
C PRO A 3 -21.23 -11.38 27.80
N ARG A 4 -21.89 -11.41 26.64
CA ARG A 4 -21.40 -11.91 25.35
C ARG A 4 -20.45 -10.91 24.68
N THR A 5 -19.17 -11.27 24.53
CA THR A 5 -18.20 -10.60 23.66
C THR A 5 -18.21 -11.23 22.26
N HIS A 6 -19.24 -10.96 21.45
CA HIS A 6 -19.31 -11.50 20.07
C HIS A 6 -19.50 -10.41 18.98
N GLY A 7 -19.63 -9.12 19.34
CA GLY A 7 -19.85 -8.03 18.37
C GLY A 7 -18.57 -7.45 17.74
N HIS A 8 -17.46 -7.38 18.49
CA HIS A 8 -16.25 -6.67 18.04
C HIS A 8 -15.46 -7.40 16.94
N SER A 9 -15.50 -8.74 16.88
CA SER A 9 -14.72 -9.50 15.88
C SER A 9 -15.31 -9.44 14.46
N THR A 10 -16.63 -9.24 14.36
CA THR A 10 -17.37 -9.27 13.09
C THR A 10 -17.24 -7.95 12.32
N LEU A 11 -17.20 -6.82 13.02
CA LEU A 11 -17.08 -5.49 12.42
C LEU A 11 -15.66 -5.19 11.90
N LEU A 12 -14.61 -5.63 12.62
CA LEU A 12 -13.23 -5.57 12.13
C LEU A 12 -13.03 -6.45 10.88
N ARG A 13 -13.68 -7.63 10.82
CA ARG A 13 -13.67 -8.49 9.63
C ARG A 13 -14.41 -7.84 8.43
N LEU A 14 -15.50 -7.12 8.66
CA LEU A 14 -16.24 -6.42 7.60
C LEU A 14 -15.49 -5.21 7.02
N ILE A 15 -14.79 -4.44 7.87
CA ILE A 15 -13.92 -3.32 7.44
C ILE A 15 -12.72 -3.84 6.65
N GLN A 16 -12.20 -5.00 7.03
CA GLN A 16 -11.13 -5.66 6.28
C GLN A 16 -11.66 -6.26 4.96
N GLN A 17 -12.84 -6.86 4.89
CA GLN A 17 -13.37 -7.39 3.62
C GLN A 17 -13.77 -6.31 2.60
N SER A 18 -14.28 -5.15 3.04
CA SER A 18 -14.72 -4.08 2.12
C SER A 18 -13.55 -3.33 1.48
N GLY A 19 -12.44 -3.14 2.19
CA GLY A 19 -11.20 -2.57 1.63
C GLY A 19 -10.53 -3.47 0.58
N TYR A 20 -10.63 -4.80 0.73
CA TYR A 20 -10.02 -5.76 -0.19
C TYR A 20 -10.81 -5.91 -1.51
N ARG A 21 -12.13 -5.68 -1.49
CA ARG A 21 -12.98 -5.74 -2.70
C ARG A 21 -12.74 -4.58 -3.68
N MET A 22 -12.36 -3.39 -3.20
CA MET A 22 -11.96 -2.28 -4.08
C MET A 22 -10.60 -2.51 -4.75
N LEU A 23 -9.66 -3.18 -4.07
CA LEU A 23 -8.34 -3.51 -4.61
C LEU A 23 -8.41 -4.48 -5.80
N ALA A 24 -9.29 -5.49 -5.72
CA ALA A 24 -9.51 -6.47 -6.78
C ALA A 24 -10.02 -5.81 -8.09
N ILE A 25 -10.77 -4.72 -7.98
CA ILE A 25 -11.24 -3.95 -9.15
C ILE A 25 -10.08 -3.17 -9.76
N ILE A 26 -9.09 -2.70 -9.00
CA ILE A 26 -7.96 -1.93 -9.56
C ILE A 26 -7.02 -2.83 -10.37
N VAL A 27 -6.77 -4.08 -9.94
CA VAL A 27 -5.97 -5.02 -10.74
C VAL A 27 -6.77 -5.61 -11.91
N ALA A 28 -8.08 -5.82 -11.75
CA ALA A 28 -8.92 -6.45 -12.80
C ALA A 28 -9.52 -5.46 -13.82
N VAL A 29 -9.70 -4.18 -13.48
CA VAL A 29 -10.28 -3.14 -14.37
C VAL A 29 -9.21 -2.25 -14.99
N ALA A 30 -7.95 -2.31 -14.54
CA ALA A 30 -6.86 -1.49 -15.11
C ALA A 30 -6.33 -1.96 -16.47
N PHE A 31 -6.75 -3.10 -17.00
CA PHE A 31 -6.08 -3.70 -18.16
C PHE A 31 -7.06 -4.20 -19.22
N LEU A 32 -7.78 -3.27 -19.84
CA LEU A 32 -8.15 -3.49 -21.24
C LEU A 32 -6.84 -3.56 -22.05
N PRO A 33 -6.70 -4.49 -23.01
CA PRO A 33 -5.52 -4.55 -23.86
C PRO A 33 -5.32 -3.18 -24.54
N TRP A 34 -4.13 -2.61 -24.45
CA TRP A 34 -3.76 -1.33 -25.10
C TRP A 34 -4.21 -1.27 -26.57
N ALA A 35 -4.13 -2.40 -27.28
CA ALA A 35 -4.60 -2.56 -28.66
C ALA A 35 -6.10 -2.27 -28.88
N GLN A 36 -6.95 -2.36 -27.85
CA GLN A 36 -8.37 -2.03 -27.95
C GLN A 36 -8.65 -0.52 -27.84
N MET A 37 -7.73 0.27 -27.30
CA MET A 37 -7.89 1.73 -27.24
C MET A 37 -7.65 2.41 -28.61
N GLU A 38 -6.78 1.86 -29.45
CA GLU A 38 -6.55 2.37 -30.82
C GLU A 38 -7.72 2.04 -31.77
N ALA A 39 -8.34 0.87 -31.62
CA ALA A 39 -9.40 0.38 -32.52
C ALA A 39 -10.73 1.17 -32.45
N VAL A 40 -10.97 1.93 -31.37
CA VAL A 40 -12.17 2.76 -31.22
C VAL A 40 -12.07 4.05 -32.05
N SER A 41 -10.86 4.46 -32.45
CA SER A 41 -10.64 5.69 -33.24
C SER A 41 -10.85 5.52 -34.75
N SER A 42 -10.86 4.28 -35.28
CA SER A 42 -10.89 4.03 -36.74
C SER A 42 -12.23 3.57 -37.30
N ARG A 43 -13.29 3.45 -36.47
CA ARG A 43 -14.61 2.92 -36.91
C ARG A 43 -15.78 3.91 -36.95
N ALA A 44 -15.52 5.21 -36.83
CA ALA A 44 -16.55 6.25 -36.92
C ALA A 44 -16.41 7.12 -38.19
N ALA A 45 -16.52 6.51 -39.37
CA ALA A 45 -16.72 7.22 -40.63
C ALA A 45 -17.82 6.53 -41.45
N GLY A 46 -19.08 6.90 -41.20
CA GLY A 46 -20.24 6.29 -41.86
C GLY A 46 -21.58 6.99 -41.59
N ARG A 47 -21.74 8.20 -42.15
CA ARG A 47 -22.98 8.97 -42.44
C ARG A 47 -23.91 9.44 -41.28
N PRO A 48 -24.54 10.63 -41.40
CA PRO A 48 -25.19 11.32 -40.28
C PRO A 48 -26.73 11.17 -40.26
N GLY A 49 -27.30 11.12 -39.06
CA GLY A 49 -28.73 11.33 -38.79
C GLY A 49 -28.89 12.34 -37.64
N PRO A 50 -29.90 13.24 -37.65
CA PRO A 50 -29.91 14.40 -36.78
C PRO A 50 -30.57 14.08 -35.44
N THR A 51 -29.79 14.05 -34.35
CA THR A 51 -30.39 14.12 -33.02
C THR A 51 -29.52 14.93 -32.05
N ILE A 52 -30.00 16.15 -31.78
CA ILE A 52 -29.93 16.95 -30.54
C ILE A 52 -28.63 16.82 -29.72
N ARG A 53 -27.74 17.81 -29.92
CA ARG A 53 -26.61 18.12 -29.05
C ARG A 53 -27.06 18.38 -27.61
N LYS A 54 -26.80 17.43 -26.69
CA LYS A 54 -26.34 17.77 -25.35
C LYS A 54 -24.83 17.51 -25.33
N ARG A 55 -24.04 18.58 -25.34
CA ARG A 55 -22.60 18.55 -25.07
C ARG A 55 -22.42 18.07 -23.62
N ALA A 56 -22.33 16.75 -23.43
CA ALA A 56 -21.58 16.20 -22.32
C ALA A 56 -20.11 16.24 -22.74
N SER A 57 -19.35 17.13 -22.12
CA SER A 57 -17.90 17.25 -22.28
C SER A 57 -17.24 15.98 -21.75
N ALA A 58 -17.06 14.99 -22.61
CA ALA A 58 -16.06 13.95 -22.40
C ALA A 58 -14.69 14.63 -22.57
N VAL A 59 -14.08 15.02 -21.45
CA VAL A 59 -12.67 15.36 -21.41
C VAL A 59 -11.92 14.04 -21.58
N GLN A 60 -11.75 13.62 -22.82
CA GLN A 60 -10.80 12.59 -23.19
C GLN A 60 -9.46 13.30 -23.26
N ALA A 61 -8.83 13.48 -22.09
CA ALA A 61 -7.47 13.93 -22.01
C ALA A 61 -6.61 12.84 -22.67
N SER A 62 -6.11 13.11 -23.87
CA SER A 62 -5.03 12.34 -24.47
C SER A 62 -3.88 12.32 -23.46
N GLN A 63 -3.68 11.19 -22.77
CA GLN A 63 -2.56 11.04 -21.84
C GLN A 63 -1.26 11.18 -22.64
N GLU A 64 -0.54 12.26 -22.39
CA GLU A 64 0.75 12.53 -23.01
C GLU A 64 1.75 11.48 -22.51
N ILE A 65 2.12 10.54 -23.38
CA ILE A 65 3.07 9.48 -23.05
C ILE A 65 4.47 10.10 -22.95
N THR A 66 4.98 10.19 -21.73
CA THR A 66 6.28 10.82 -21.47
C THR A 66 7.41 9.82 -21.72
N ALA A 67 8.42 10.21 -22.49
CA ALA A 67 9.61 9.37 -22.67
C ALA A 67 10.47 9.39 -21.39
N LEU A 68 10.83 8.22 -20.89
CA LEU A 68 11.74 8.08 -19.75
C LEU A 68 13.19 8.10 -20.22
N LEU A 69 14.02 8.84 -19.49
CA LEU A 69 15.46 8.86 -19.68
C LEU A 69 16.12 8.21 -18.46
N PRO A 70 16.87 7.10 -18.64
CA PRO A 70 17.59 6.46 -17.56
C PRO A 70 18.46 7.45 -16.77
N GLY A 71 18.46 7.33 -15.44
CA GLY A 71 19.22 8.21 -14.54
C GLY A 71 18.63 9.60 -14.29
N LYS A 72 17.57 10.02 -15.01
CA LYS A 72 16.85 11.27 -14.72
C LYS A 72 15.56 10.97 -13.94
N PRO A 73 15.48 11.32 -12.64
CA PRO A 73 14.26 11.09 -11.89
C PRO A 73 13.10 11.95 -12.40
N VAL A 74 11.88 11.42 -12.29
CA VAL A 74 10.65 12.11 -12.64
C VAL A 74 9.77 12.23 -11.40
N GLU A 75 9.53 13.46 -10.95
CA GLU A 75 8.59 13.74 -9.87
C GLU A 75 7.31 14.36 -10.42
N ARG A 76 6.15 13.81 -10.06
CA ARG A 76 4.85 14.32 -10.50
C ARG A 76 3.81 14.20 -9.39
N GLU A 77 2.97 15.23 -9.29
CA GLU A 77 1.73 15.14 -8.53
C GLU A 77 0.72 14.24 -9.24
N ILE A 78 -0.04 13.46 -8.48
CA ILE A 78 -1.07 12.56 -9.00
C ILE A 78 -2.31 12.58 -8.09
N ALA A 79 -3.48 12.55 -8.70
CA ALA A 79 -4.78 12.46 -8.04
C ALA A 79 -5.27 11.02 -7.93
N GLY A 80 -6.04 10.68 -6.89
CA GLY A 80 -6.64 9.35 -6.77
C GLY A 80 -7.49 9.00 -8.00
N GLY A 81 -7.28 7.82 -8.56
CA GLY A 81 -7.92 7.36 -9.80
C GLY A 81 -7.28 7.87 -11.09
N GLN A 82 -6.28 8.75 -11.02
CA GLN A 82 -5.48 9.19 -12.16
C GLN A 82 -4.40 8.15 -12.49
N GLU A 83 -4.00 8.15 -13.76
CA GLU A 83 -2.90 7.34 -14.27
C GLU A 83 -1.95 8.22 -15.11
N HIS A 84 -0.65 7.98 -14.97
CA HIS A 84 0.39 8.55 -15.81
C HIS A 84 1.07 7.44 -16.61
N ALA A 85 1.22 7.67 -17.91
CA ALA A 85 1.83 6.73 -18.83
C ALA A 85 3.19 7.24 -19.31
N TYR A 86 4.13 6.31 -19.39
CA TYR A 86 5.49 6.54 -19.81
C TYR A 86 5.90 5.52 -20.86
N ARG A 87 6.85 5.89 -21.70
CA ARG A 87 7.52 4.97 -22.63
C ARG A 87 9.01 4.89 -22.36
N ILE A 88 9.58 3.71 -22.55
CA ILE A 88 11.02 3.49 -22.49
C ILE A 88 11.45 2.50 -23.57
N ALA A 89 12.43 2.87 -24.37
CA ALA A 89 13.02 2.00 -25.37
C ALA A 89 14.01 1.05 -24.70
N LEU A 90 13.83 -0.25 -24.89
CA LEU A 90 14.72 -1.30 -24.37
C LEU A 90 15.24 -2.18 -25.51
N GLN A 91 16.45 -2.71 -25.34
CA GLN A 91 16.99 -3.78 -26.18
C GLN A 91 16.59 -5.14 -25.62
N ALA A 92 16.46 -6.16 -26.49
CA ALA A 92 16.26 -7.52 -26.03
C ALA A 92 17.45 -7.96 -25.15
N GLY A 93 17.15 -8.54 -23.99
CA GLY A 93 18.15 -8.92 -22.98
C GLY A 93 18.55 -7.81 -22.01
N GLN A 94 18.09 -6.57 -22.20
CA GLN A 94 18.44 -5.45 -21.34
C GLN A 94 17.67 -5.48 -20.02
N PHE A 95 18.36 -5.19 -18.90
CA PHE A 95 17.72 -5.03 -17.60
C PHE A 95 17.21 -3.60 -17.42
N VAL A 96 16.00 -3.48 -16.87
CA VAL A 96 15.44 -2.22 -16.38
C VAL A 96 14.84 -2.41 -15.00
N ARG A 97 15.03 -1.40 -14.15
CA ARG A 97 14.38 -1.30 -12.84
C ARG A 97 13.72 0.05 -12.69
N PHE A 98 12.45 0.01 -12.30
CA PHE A 98 11.66 1.17 -11.94
C PHE A 98 11.51 1.20 -10.42
N VAL A 99 11.86 2.32 -9.82
CA VAL A 99 11.72 2.56 -8.38
C VAL A 99 10.81 3.76 -8.20
N VAL A 100 9.65 3.56 -7.60
CA VAL A 100 8.62 4.57 -7.40
C VAL A 100 8.45 4.82 -5.91
N GLU A 101 9.00 5.94 -5.44
CA GLU A 101 8.80 6.43 -4.08
C GLU A 101 7.45 7.13 -3.99
N GLN A 102 6.60 6.67 -3.08
CA GLN A 102 5.25 7.19 -2.89
C GLN A 102 5.24 8.35 -1.89
N LYS A 103 4.65 9.49 -2.26
CA LYS A 103 4.55 10.69 -1.41
C LYS A 103 3.10 11.06 -1.15
N GLY A 104 2.54 10.54 -0.06
CA GLY A 104 1.18 10.89 0.40
C GLY A 104 0.04 10.29 -0.42
N ILE A 105 0.33 9.40 -1.37
CA ILE A 105 -0.69 8.67 -2.14
C ILE A 105 -0.20 7.29 -2.53
N ASP A 106 -1.11 6.31 -2.42
CA ASP A 106 -0.89 4.93 -2.85
C ASP A 106 -0.87 4.83 -4.38
N VAL A 107 0.15 4.20 -4.95
CA VAL A 107 0.28 4.02 -6.40
C VAL A 107 0.59 2.57 -6.75
N ALA A 108 -0.05 2.08 -7.81
CA ALA A 108 0.29 0.82 -8.46
C ALA A 108 1.16 1.11 -9.70
N VAL A 109 2.10 0.21 -9.97
CA VAL A 109 3.02 0.29 -11.10
C VAL A 109 2.83 -0.91 -11.99
N ALA A 110 2.72 -0.70 -13.30
CA ALA A 110 2.61 -1.79 -14.28
C ALA A 110 3.45 -1.53 -15.51
N LEU A 111 4.00 -2.60 -16.08
CA LEU A 111 4.81 -2.56 -17.28
C LEU A 111 4.19 -3.44 -18.36
N ALA A 112 4.04 -2.91 -19.56
CA ALA A 112 3.65 -3.65 -20.76
C ALA A 112 4.80 -3.68 -21.78
N ALA A 113 4.93 -4.81 -22.47
CA ALA A 113 5.86 -5.03 -23.56
C ALA A 113 5.41 -4.30 -24.84
N PRO A 114 6.27 -4.20 -25.86
CA PRO A 114 5.92 -3.55 -27.13
C PRO A 114 4.72 -4.19 -27.86
N ASP A 115 4.43 -5.47 -27.60
CA ASP A 115 3.25 -6.16 -28.14
C ASP A 115 1.96 -5.88 -27.35
N GLY A 116 2.02 -5.00 -26.34
CA GLY A 116 0.92 -4.62 -25.47
C GLY A 116 0.60 -5.62 -24.37
N LYS A 117 1.34 -6.74 -24.26
CA LYS A 117 1.14 -7.69 -23.15
C LYS A 117 1.75 -7.15 -21.87
N GLN A 118 1.02 -7.34 -20.77
CA GLN A 118 1.52 -6.99 -19.45
C GLN A 118 2.65 -7.93 -19.05
N VAL A 119 3.80 -7.35 -18.70
CA VAL A 119 5.00 -8.06 -18.25
C VAL A 119 4.95 -8.25 -16.74
N SER A 120 4.59 -7.20 -16.01
CA SER A 120 4.51 -7.23 -14.54
C SER A 120 3.60 -6.11 -14.04
N ALA A 121 2.97 -6.32 -12.89
CA ALA A 121 2.33 -5.26 -12.10
C ALA A 121 2.59 -5.48 -10.62
N VAL A 122 2.85 -4.38 -9.92
CA VAL A 122 3.21 -4.35 -8.51
C VAL A 122 2.34 -3.31 -7.80
N ASN A 123 1.74 -3.75 -6.70
CA ASN A 123 1.03 -2.94 -5.72
C ASN A 123 1.15 -3.70 -4.40
N LEU A 124 2.35 -3.61 -3.80
CA LEU A 124 2.70 -4.37 -2.61
C LEU A 124 2.58 -3.53 -1.35
N ILE A 125 2.73 -2.21 -1.47
CA ILE A 125 2.79 -1.28 -0.36
C ILE A 125 1.63 -0.30 -0.48
N ARG A 126 0.89 -0.13 0.61
CA ARG A 126 -0.10 0.96 0.73
C ARG A 126 0.62 2.32 0.67
N ALA A 127 -0.15 3.41 0.71
CA ALA A 127 0.39 4.77 0.72
C ALA A 127 1.63 4.93 1.62
N GLY A 128 2.75 5.32 1.00
CA GLY A 128 4.05 5.48 1.65
C GLY A 128 4.96 4.27 1.48
N GLY A 129 6.19 4.49 1.03
CA GLY A 129 7.17 3.44 0.75
C GLY A 129 7.65 3.49 -0.69
N VAL A 130 8.22 2.38 -1.15
CA VAL A 130 8.83 2.26 -2.48
C VAL A 130 8.26 1.05 -3.21
N GLU A 131 7.61 1.29 -4.34
CA GLU A 131 7.31 0.22 -5.29
C GLU A 131 8.51 0.00 -6.21
N SER A 132 8.98 -1.25 -6.33
CA SER A 132 10.08 -1.65 -7.20
C SER A 132 9.58 -2.68 -8.21
N LEU A 133 9.86 -2.44 -9.49
CA LEU A 133 9.57 -3.34 -10.59
C LEU A 133 10.83 -3.49 -11.44
N SER A 134 11.34 -4.71 -11.54
CA SER A 134 12.54 -5.05 -12.28
C SER A 134 12.21 -6.10 -13.34
N VAL A 135 12.75 -5.97 -14.55
CA VAL A 135 12.58 -6.97 -15.63
C VAL A 135 13.83 -7.05 -16.51
N VAL A 136 13.99 -8.18 -17.18
CA VAL A 136 14.85 -8.29 -18.37
C VAL A 136 13.93 -8.28 -19.58
N ALA A 137 14.15 -7.35 -20.50
CA ALA A 137 13.34 -7.22 -21.71
C ALA A 137 13.47 -8.47 -22.59
N GLU A 138 12.38 -9.17 -22.89
CA GLU A 138 12.40 -10.35 -23.77
C GLU A 138 12.57 -9.96 -25.24
N ALA A 139 11.97 -8.83 -25.63
CA ALA A 139 12.05 -8.26 -26.97
C ALA A 139 12.52 -6.80 -26.91
N GLY A 140 13.17 -6.33 -27.97
CA GLY A 140 13.50 -4.92 -28.13
C GLY A 140 12.29 -4.11 -28.58
N GLY A 141 12.19 -2.87 -28.12
CA GLY A 141 11.12 -1.93 -28.50
C GLY A 141 10.70 -0.99 -27.38
N ASP A 142 9.59 -0.30 -27.58
CA ASP A 142 9.02 0.63 -26.62
C ASP A 142 8.15 -0.11 -25.60
N TYR A 143 8.61 -0.16 -24.35
CA TYR A 143 7.84 -0.64 -23.22
C TYR A 143 7.04 0.51 -22.61
N HIS A 144 5.84 0.20 -22.13
CA HIS A 144 4.92 1.17 -21.55
C HIS A 144 4.80 0.96 -20.04
N LEU A 145 5.20 1.98 -19.27
CA LEU A 145 5.06 1.98 -17.81
C LEU A 145 3.85 2.84 -17.43
N ALA A 146 2.92 2.27 -16.68
CA ALA A 146 1.78 2.95 -16.09
C ALA A 146 1.96 3.10 -14.59
N ILE A 147 1.76 4.31 -14.07
CA ILE A 147 1.70 4.60 -12.63
C ILE A 147 0.29 5.11 -12.33
N ARG A 148 -0.46 4.38 -11.51
CA ARG A 148 -1.86 4.66 -11.21
C ARG A 148 -2.06 4.89 -9.73
N ALA A 149 -2.65 6.04 -9.36
CA ALA A 149 -2.97 6.33 -7.99
C ALA A 149 -4.29 5.68 -7.55
N ALA A 150 -4.29 5.08 -6.37
CA ALA A 150 -5.49 4.55 -5.73
C ALA A 150 -6.28 5.65 -4.99
N GLY A 151 -7.54 5.36 -4.67
CA GLY A 151 -8.41 6.25 -3.89
C GLY A 151 -9.25 7.21 -4.74
N ALA A 152 -9.96 8.11 -4.04
CA ALA A 152 -10.90 9.04 -4.65
C ALA A 152 -10.19 10.20 -5.38
N SER A 153 -10.87 10.81 -6.35
CA SER A 153 -10.34 11.93 -7.15
C SER A 153 -9.96 13.18 -6.39
N LYS A 154 -10.33 13.30 -5.11
CA LYS A 154 -9.92 14.37 -4.19
C LYS A 154 -8.61 14.07 -3.46
N THR A 155 -8.19 12.81 -3.38
CA THR A 155 -6.91 12.42 -2.81
C THR A 155 -5.80 12.99 -3.69
N ARG A 156 -4.79 13.57 -3.07
CA ARG A 156 -3.63 14.18 -3.74
C ARG A 156 -2.37 13.62 -3.09
N GLY A 157 -1.37 13.40 -3.91
CA GLY A 157 -0.01 13.14 -3.49
C GLY A 157 0.91 13.28 -4.68
N ALA A 158 2.11 12.74 -4.57
CA ALA A 158 3.08 12.70 -5.63
C ALA A 158 3.81 11.36 -5.62
N TYR A 159 4.61 11.13 -6.66
CA TYR A 159 5.61 10.08 -6.65
C TYR A 159 6.91 10.58 -7.25
N LEU A 160 8.00 9.94 -6.87
CA LEU A 160 9.31 10.09 -7.48
C LEU A 160 9.69 8.77 -8.17
N LEU A 161 9.70 8.79 -9.50
CA LEU A 161 10.11 7.65 -10.33
C LEU A 161 11.60 7.77 -10.66
N ARG A 162 12.35 6.70 -10.38
CA ARG A 162 13.75 6.51 -10.82
C ARG A 162 13.82 5.29 -11.72
N VAL A 163 14.64 5.38 -12.75
CA VAL A 163 14.85 4.31 -13.72
C VAL A 163 16.33 3.99 -13.82
N GLU A 164 16.66 2.74 -13.58
CA GLU A 164 17.99 2.16 -13.76
C GLU A 164 17.94 1.22 -14.97
N MET A 165 18.94 1.30 -15.84
CA MET A 165 19.03 0.49 -17.05
C MET A 165 20.48 0.06 -17.27
N ARG A 166 20.69 -1.23 -17.49
CA ARG A 166 22.02 -1.85 -17.65
C ARG A 166 21.93 -3.24 -18.26
N GLU A 167 23.08 -3.86 -18.51
CA GLU A 167 23.15 -5.31 -18.76
C GLU A 167 22.80 -6.11 -17.49
N PRO A 168 22.07 -7.24 -17.61
CA PRO A 168 21.59 -8.00 -16.47
C PRO A 168 22.72 -8.76 -15.75
N SER A 169 22.94 -8.42 -14.49
CA SER A 169 23.80 -9.19 -13.58
C SER A 169 23.08 -10.40 -12.98
N ALA A 170 23.82 -11.26 -12.26
CA ALA A 170 23.23 -12.35 -11.48
C ALA A 170 22.31 -11.81 -10.35
N GLN A 171 22.73 -10.72 -9.70
CA GLN A 171 21.94 -10.04 -8.66
C GLN A 171 20.62 -9.47 -9.23
N ASP A 172 20.63 -8.98 -10.47
CA ASP A 172 19.42 -8.48 -11.14
C ASP A 172 18.40 -9.60 -11.36
N ARG A 173 18.85 -10.78 -11.84
CA ARG A 173 17.97 -11.94 -12.02
C ARG A 173 17.42 -12.45 -10.70
N GLN A 174 18.26 -12.46 -9.66
CA GLN A 174 17.83 -12.81 -8.31
C GLN A 174 16.78 -11.82 -7.76
N ARG A 175 16.97 -10.52 -7.99
CA ARG A 175 16.00 -9.48 -7.63
C ARG A 175 14.66 -9.71 -8.33
N ILE A 176 14.66 -9.94 -9.64
CA ILE A 176 13.44 -10.23 -10.41
C ILE A 176 12.70 -11.44 -9.82
N ALA A 177 13.42 -12.51 -9.49
CA ALA A 177 12.83 -13.69 -8.86
C ALA A 177 12.23 -13.36 -7.47
N ALA A 178 12.92 -12.55 -6.67
CA ALA A 178 12.45 -12.13 -5.35
C ALA A 178 11.20 -11.22 -5.43
N GLU A 179 11.16 -10.28 -6.38
CA GLU A 179 9.97 -9.45 -6.65
C GLU A 179 8.78 -10.30 -7.12
N ALA A 180 9.01 -11.27 -8.01
CA ALA A 180 7.94 -12.17 -8.47
C ALA A 180 7.34 -13.01 -7.32
N LEU A 181 8.19 -13.49 -6.40
CA LEU A 181 7.74 -14.18 -5.19
C LEU A 181 6.91 -13.26 -4.29
N ALA A 182 7.37 -12.03 -4.08
CA ALA A 182 6.65 -11.02 -3.29
C ALA A 182 5.28 -10.67 -3.91
N VAL A 183 5.21 -10.44 -5.22
CA VAL A 183 3.95 -10.21 -5.96
C VAL A 183 2.99 -11.38 -5.79
N LYS A 184 3.47 -12.61 -5.96
CA LYS A 184 2.65 -13.81 -5.76
C LYS A 184 2.14 -13.92 -4.32
N ALA A 185 2.99 -13.63 -3.34
CA ALA A 185 2.64 -13.65 -1.92
C ALA A 185 1.60 -12.57 -1.56
N GLY A 186 1.73 -11.37 -2.14
CA GLY A 186 0.76 -10.29 -2.04
C GLY A 186 -0.61 -10.68 -2.63
N GLY A 187 -0.62 -11.30 -3.81
CA GLY A 187 -1.84 -11.83 -4.43
C GLY A 187 -2.54 -12.88 -3.56
N LEU A 188 -1.80 -13.87 -3.03
CA LEU A 188 -2.32 -14.88 -2.11
C LEU A 188 -2.86 -14.25 -0.82
N SER A 189 -2.21 -13.22 -0.30
CA SER A 189 -2.64 -12.51 0.91
C SER A 189 -4.01 -11.83 0.78
N GLN A 190 -4.49 -11.60 -0.45
CA GLN A 190 -5.81 -11.04 -0.74
C GLN A 190 -6.92 -12.11 -0.81
N GLN A 191 -6.57 -13.38 -0.93
CA GLN A 191 -7.55 -14.48 -1.09
C GLN A 191 -8.17 -14.93 0.24
N GLY A 192 -7.79 -14.31 1.36
CA GLY A 192 -8.36 -14.58 2.68
C GLY A 192 -7.47 -15.45 3.57
N GLN A 193 -8.06 -16.01 4.63
CA GLN A 193 -7.32 -16.78 5.65
C GLN A 193 -6.78 -18.11 5.11
N ASP A 194 -7.50 -18.75 4.19
CA ASP A 194 -7.15 -20.08 3.68
C ASP A 194 -5.85 -20.08 2.86
N ALA A 195 -5.57 -18.97 2.17
CA ALA A 195 -4.33 -18.78 1.41
C ALA A 195 -3.16 -18.28 2.27
N ALA A 196 -3.37 -17.98 3.56
CA ALA A 196 -2.33 -17.42 4.42
C ALA A 196 -1.07 -18.30 4.54
N PRO A 197 -1.15 -19.64 4.66
CA PRO A 197 0.05 -20.49 4.67
C PRO A 197 0.87 -20.39 3.38
N GLN A 198 0.22 -20.39 2.22
CA GLN A 198 0.88 -20.26 0.93
C GLN A 198 1.50 -18.85 0.76
N ALA A 199 0.82 -17.82 1.23
CA ALA A 199 1.35 -16.46 1.24
C ALA A 199 2.61 -16.35 2.13
N ILE A 200 2.59 -16.96 3.32
CA ILE A 200 3.76 -17.01 4.22
C ILE A 200 4.92 -17.70 3.52
N GLU A 201 4.71 -18.88 2.93
CA GLU A 201 5.77 -19.62 2.22
C GLU A 201 6.42 -18.78 1.12
N LYS A 202 5.62 -18.06 0.31
CA LYS A 202 6.16 -17.20 -0.76
C LYS A 202 6.89 -15.98 -0.21
N TRP A 203 6.41 -15.38 0.88
CA TRP A 203 7.14 -14.29 1.55
C TRP A 203 8.44 -14.77 2.20
N GLU A 204 8.51 -15.98 2.75
CA GLU A 204 9.73 -16.56 3.31
C GLU A 204 10.78 -16.82 2.23
N GLN A 205 10.36 -17.32 1.06
CA GLN A 205 11.23 -17.47 -0.12
C GLN A 205 11.76 -16.11 -0.60
N ALA A 206 10.90 -15.10 -0.70
CA ALA A 206 11.30 -13.74 -1.06
C ALA A 206 12.28 -13.16 -0.03
N LEU A 207 12.00 -13.31 1.27
CA LEU A 207 12.83 -12.85 2.37
C LEU A 207 14.25 -13.44 2.31
N ALA A 208 14.39 -14.73 2.02
CA ALA A 208 15.70 -15.35 1.85
C ALA A 208 16.51 -14.69 0.72
N ALA A 209 15.88 -14.48 -0.44
CA ALA A 209 16.51 -13.78 -1.56
C ALA A 209 16.85 -12.31 -1.21
N TRP A 210 15.99 -11.61 -0.47
CA TRP A 210 16.26 -10.24 -0.04
C TRP A 210 17.42 -10.13 0.94
N ARG A 211 17.61 -11.13 1.81
CA ARG A 211 18.78 -11.23 2.71
C ARG A 211 20.08 -11.40 1.93
N GLU A 212 20.08 -12.26 0.91
CA GLU A 212 21.23 -12.45 0.04
C GLU A 212 21.58 -11.19 -0.77
N LEU A 213 20.56 -10.44 -1.21
CA LEU A 213 20.72 -9.16 -1.89
C LEU A 213 21.05 -8.00 -0.93
N ASN A 214 21.01 -8.23 0.39
CA ASN A 214 21.16 -7.21 1.43
C ASN A 214 20.19 -6.02 1.27
N ASP A 215 18.97 -6.27 0.78
CA ASP A 215 17.96 -5.25 0.53
C ASP A 215 17.13 -5.02 1.80
N LYS A 216 17.65 -4.23 2.73
CA LYS A 216 17.03 -4.03 4.06
C LYS A 216 15.55 -3.58 4.01
N PRO A 217 15.14 -2.62 3.15
CA PRO A 217 13.73 -2.26 3.00
C PRO A 217 12.85 -3.47 2.62
N MET A 218 13.29 -4.29 1.65
CA MET A 218 12.52 -5.46 1.21
C MET A 218 12.53 -6.60 2.26
N ILE A 219 13.62 -6.72 3.03
CA ILE A 219 13.68 -7.63 4.19
C ILE A 219 12.61 -7.22 5.22
N ALA A 220 12.58 -5.94 5.64
CA ALA A 220 11.62 -5.45 6.61
C ALA A 220 10.18 -5.62 6.13
N MET A 221 9.89 -5.27 4.86
CA MET A 221 8.57 -5.45 4.26
C MET A 221 8.12 -6.92 4.24
N SER A 222 9.02 -7.84 3.91
CA SER A 222 8.71 -9.28 3.90
C SER A 222 8.38 -9.78 5.30
N LEU A 223 9.15 -9.35 6.31
CA LEU A 223 8.92 -9.68 7.73
C LEU A 223 7.56 -9.14 8.22
N ILE A 224 7.22 -7.88 7.91
CA ILE A 224 5.92 -7.26 8.22
C ILE A 224 4.78 -8.07 7.59
N SER A 225 4.95 -8.45 6.32
CA SER A 225 3.95 -9.20 5.58
C SER A 225 3.71 -10.58 6.20
N ILE A 226 4.77 -11.31 6.56
CA ILE A 226 4.68 -12.60 7.25
C ILE A 226 4.01 -12.44 8.62
N GLY A 227 4.46 -11.49 9.44
CA GLY A 227 3.88 -11.21 10.75
C GLY A 227 2.39 -10.85 10.67
N GLY A 228 2.01 -10.06 9.66
CA GLY A 228 0.63 -9.74 9.35
C GLY A 228 -0.22 -10.97 9.00
N ARG A 229 0.35 -11.98 8.32
CA ARG A 229 -0.35 -13.25 8.05
C ARG A 229 -0.50 -14.11 9.31
N TYR A 230 0.55 -14.23 10.13
CA TYR A 230 0.44 -14.94 11.40
C TYR A 230 -0.57 -14.31 12.36
N ARG A 231 -0.67 -12.98 12.37
CA ARG A 231 -1.71 -12.25 13.10
C ARG A 231 -3.12 -12.62 12.62
N VAL A 232 -3.33 -12.71 11.31
CA VAL A 232 -4.62 -13.13 10.72
C VAL A 232 -4.97 -14.57 11.12
N LEU A 233 -3.96 -15.43 11.29
CA LEU A 233 -4.10 -16.80 11.80
C LEU A 233 -4.19 -16.88 13.33
N ALA A 234 -4.26 -15.75 14.04
CA ALA A 234 -4.22 -15.65 15.50
C ALA A 234 -2.99 -16.31 16.17
N ARG A 235 -1.89 -16.51 15.43
CA ARG A 235 -0.61 -17.00 15.94
C ARG A 235 0.24 -15.80 16.40
N TYR A 236 -0.19 -15.17 17.49
CA TYR A 236 0.35 -13.89 17.93
C TYR A 236 1.84 -13.95 18.31
N ASP A 237 2.33 -15.03 18.90
CA ASP A 237 3.76 -15.14 19.27
C ASP A 237 4.67 -15.05 18.05
N LYS A 238 4.34 -15.78 16.98
CA LYS A 238 5.06 -15.66 15.70
C LYS A 238 4.92 -14.27 15.10
N ALA A 239 3.71 -13.70 15.13
CA ALA A 239 3.48 -12.38 14.58
C ALA A 239 4.32 -11.29 15.28
N ILE A 240 4.52 -11.41 16.60
CA ILE A 240 5.42 -10.56 17.38
C ILE A 240 6.87 -10.77 16.96
N GLU A 241 7.34 -12.02 16.89
CA GLU A 241 8.72 -12.35 16.49
C GLU A 241 9.09 -11.70 15.14
N TYR A 242 8.24 -11.86 14.11
CA TYR A 242 8.47 -11.24 12.81
C TYR A 242 8.34 -9.72 12.84
N GLY A 243 7.41 -9.17 13.64
CA GLY A 243 7.24 -7.73 13.81
C GLY A 243 8.45 -7.06 14.47
N GLU A 244 9.03 -7.68 15.49
CA GLU A 244 10.23 -7.18 16.19
C GLU A 244 11.48 -7.27 15.29
N GLN A 245 11.63 -8.37 14.54
CA GLN A 245 12.68 -8.47 13.51
C GLN A 245 12.53 -7.37 12.45
N ALA A 246 11.31 -7.12 11.96
CA ALA A 246 11.06 -6.07 10.97
C ALA A 246 11.43 -4.68 11.50
N LEU A 247 11.04 -4.39 12.75
CA LEU A 247 11.35 -3.12 13.41
C LEU A 247 12.87 -2.90 13.52
N SER A 248 13.61 -3.93 13.92
CA SER A 248 15.08 -3.87 14.01
C SER A 248 15.70 -3.55 12.65
N VAL A 249 15.30 -4.29 11.60
CA VAL A 249 15.84 -4.09 10.25
C VAL A 249 15.48 -2.71 9.69
N ALA A 250 14.24 -2.25 9.89
CA ALA A 250 13.79 -0.95 9.42
C ALA A 250 14.57 0.19 10.08
N ARG A 251 14.82 0.11 11.40
CA ARG A 251 15.66 1.08 12.14
C ARG A 251 17.09 1.11 11.64
N GLU A 252 17.69 -0.06 11.42
CA GLU A 252 19.03 -0.15 10.84
C GLU A 252 19.11 0.45 9.43
N ALA A 253 18.04 0.31 8.64
CA ALA A 253 17.92 0.88 7.30
C ALA A 253 17.58 2.39 7.33
N LYS A 254 17.20 2.93 8.49
CA LYS A 254 16.58 4.26 8.64
C LYS A 254 15.34 4.41 7.75
N ASP A 255 14.62 3.32 7.55
CA ASP A 255 13.39 3.25 6.75
C ASP A 255 12.19 3.53 7.65
N GLN A 256 11.82 4.81 7.71
CA GLN A 256 10.72 5.28 8.56
C GLN A 256 9.37 4.65 8.21
N ASN A 257 9.12 4.35 6.93
CA ASN A 257 7.85 3.77 6.51
C ASN A 257 7.71 2.32 6.98
N ASN A 258 8.76 1.52 6.81
CA ASN A 258 8.74 0.14 7.32
C ASN A 258 8.79 0.10 8.86
N GLU A 259 9.48 1.03 9.51
CA GLU A 259 9.48 1.16 10.97
C GLU A 259 8.07 1.42 11.50
N GLU A 260 7.35 2.39 10.92
CA GLU A 260 5.97 2.70 11.26
C GLU A 260 5.04 1.50 11.06
N GLN A 261 5.16 0.79 9.94
CA GLN A 261 4.36 -0.40 9.66
C GLN A 261 4.64 -1.54 10.64
N ALA A 262 5.89 -1.76 11.03
CA ALA A 262 6.25 -2.76 12.04
C ALA A 262 5.69 -2.41 13.42
N LEU A 263 5.79 -1.14 13.83
CA LEU A 263 5.23 -0.64 15.09
C LEU A 263 3.71 -0.77 15.12
N ASN A 264 3.02 -0.44 14.03
CA ASN A 264 1.58 -0.61 13.89
C ASN A 264 1.15 -2.08 13.97
N LEU A 265 1.90 -2.99 13.34
CA LEU A 265 1.66 -4.43 13.44
C LEU A 265 1.77 -4.90 14.89
N LEU A 266 2.85 -4.53 15.59
CA LEU A 266 3.09 -4.90 16.98
C LEU A 266 2.01 -4.31 17.91
N ALA A 267 1.70 -3.03 17.78
CA ALA A 267 0.68 -2.35 18.58
C ALA A 267 -0.68 -3.06 18.48
N TYR A 268 -1.11 -3.45 17.27
CA TYR A 268 -2.34 -4.21 17.10
C TYR A 268 -2.29 -5.56 17.83
N ILE A 269 -1.19 -6.30 17.71
CA ILE A 269 -1.04 -7.62 18.32
C ILE A 269 -1.05 -7.49 19.85
N TYR A 270 -0.32 -6.53 20.40
CA TYR A 270 -0.29 -6.27 21.83
C TYR A 270 -1.65 -5.83 22.38
N PHE A 271 -2.41 -5.03 21.62
CA PHE A 271 -3.79 -4.70 21.98
C PHE A 271 -4.68 -5.95 22.04
N ALA A 272 -4.59 -6.84 21.04
CA ALA A 272 -5.36 -8.09 21.00
C ALA A 272 -5.01 -9.04 22.16
N LEU A 273 -3.79 -8.94 22.70
CA LEU A 273 -3.33 -9.69 23.87
C LEU A 273 -3.61 -8.98 25.21
N ASN A 274 -4.33 -7.85 25.20
CA ASN A 274 -4.59 -6.98 26.35
C ASN A 274 -3.31 -6.46 27.04
N ARG A 275 -2.21 -6.38 26.30
CA ARG A 275 -0.91 -5.83 26.76
C ARG A 275 -0.85 -4.34 26.44
N TYR A 276 -1.75 -3.57 27.04
CA TYR A 276 -2.01 -2.16 26.71
C TYR A 276 -0.80 -1.24 26.91
N GLU A 277 0.07 -1.51 27.89
CA GLU A 277 1.27 -0.70 28.10
C GLU A 277 2.22 -0.73 26.90
N LYS A 278 2.33 -1.88 26.23
CA LYS A 278 3.14 -2.00 25.00
C LYS A 278 2.55 -1.19 23.85
N VAL A 279 1.23 -1.11 23.76
CA VAL A 279 0.54 -0.30 22.75
C VAL A 279 0.85 1.19 22.96
N ILE A 280 0.82 1.64 24.21
CA ILE A 280 1.18 3.01 24.59
C ILE A 280 2.65 3.29 24.27
N GLU A 281 3.56 2.41 24.69
CA GLU A 281 5.00 2.53 24.44
C GLU A 281 5.33 2.70 22.96
N TYR A 282 4.76 1.88 22.08
CA TYR A 282 5.00 1.99 20.63
C TYR A 282 4.28 3.16 19.98
N GLY A 283 3.05 3.46 20.42
CA GLY A 283 2.30 4.61 19.92
C GLY A 283 3.04 5.92 20.20
N GLU A 284 3.58 6.09 21.41
CA GLU A 284 4.34 7.27 21.82
C GLU A 284 5.68 7.40 21.07
N GLN A 285 6.29 6.28 20.66
CA GLN A 285 7.50 6.30 19.82
C GLN A 285 7.25 6.84 18.40
N VAL A 286 6.11 6.50 17.78
CA VAL A 286 5.80 6.88 16.39
C VAL A 286 5.18 8.28 16.28
N LEU A 287 4.44 8.70 17.30
CA LEU A 287 3.63 9.91 17.26
C LEU A 287 4.41 11.19 16.86
N PRO A 288 5.65 11.43 17.32
CA PRO A 288 6.44 12.60 16.89
C PRO A 288 6.70 12.63 15.38
N THR A 289 7.10 11.49 14.81
CA THR A 289 7.42 11.37 13.37
C THR A 289 6.17 11.57 12.51
N VAL A 290 5.05 11.00 12.91
CA VAL A 290 3.77 11.16 12.21
C VAL A 290 3.30 12.63 12.23
N ARG A 291 3.48 13.32 13.36
CA ARG A 291 3.20 14.76 13.49
C ARG A 291 4.09 15.61 12.59
N GLU A 292 5.38 15.30 12.52
CA GLU A 292 6.33 15.99 11.64
C GLU A 292 5.92 15.87 10.16
N ARG A 293 5.49 14.67 9.75
CA ARG A 293 4.97 14.40 8.40
C ARG A 293 3.60 15.02 8.12
N LYS A 294 2.89 15.50 9.15
CA LYS A 294 1.51 15.98 9.10
C LYS A 294 0.54 14.93 8.53
N ASP A 295 0.80 13.65 8.79
CA ASP A 295 -0.11 12.56 8.41
C ASP A 295 -1.26 12.48 9.43
N ARG A 296 -2.26 13.34 9.23
CA ARG A 296 -3.41 13.50 10.13
C ARG A 296 -4.22 12.20 10.31
N PRO A 297 -4.52 11.42 9.25
CA PRO A 297 -5.19 10.13 9.42
C PRO A 297 -4.42 9.14 10.30
N VAL A 298 -3.11 9.02 10.11
CA VAL A 298 -2.26 8.13 10.93
C VAL A 298 -2.19 8.64 12.37
N GLU A 299 -2.02 9.96 12.56
CA GLU A 299 -1.97 10.58 13.89
C GLU A 299 -3.22 10.25 14.72
N ALA A 300 -4.41 10.44 14.13
CA ALA A 300 -5.68 10.14 14.80
C ALA A 300 -5.80 8.67 15.21
N ASN A 301 -5.37 7.74 14.36
CA ASN A 301 -5.40 6.30 14.67
C ASN A 301 -4.49 5.95 15.85
N ILE A 302 -3.27 6.48 15.88
CA ILE A 302 -2.32 6.25 16.98
C ILE A 302 -2.90 6.79 18.29
N LEU A 303 -3.42 8.02 18.27
CA LEU A 303 -4.04 8.64 19.44
C LEU A 303 -5.25 7.84 19.95
N ILE A 304 -6.11 7.32 19.06
CA ILE A 304 -7.21 6.41 19.43
C ILE A 304 -6.67 5.15 20.10
N GLY A 305 -5.61 4.55 19.56
CA GLY A 305 -4.98 3.35 20.12
C GLY A 305 -4.42 3.57 21.53
N ILE A 306 -3.69 4.67 21.73
CA ILE A 306 -3.14 5.06 23.05
C ILE A 306 -4.26 5.38 24.03
N GLY A 307 -5.28 6.13 23.60
CA GLY A 307 -6.41 6.52 24.43
C GLY A 307 -7.24 5.32 24.87
N SER A 308 -7.57 4.42 23.95
CA SER A 308 -8.28 3.17 24.24
C SER A 308 -7.47 2.27 25.19
N SER A 309 -6.15 2.22 25.02
CA SER A 309 -5.25 1.47 25.91
C SER A 309 -5.25 2.03 27.34
N ASN A 310 -5.20 3.36 27.49
CA ASN A 310 -5.33 4.00 28.81
C ASN A 310 -6.69 3.76 29.46
N TYR A 311 -7.78 3.77 28.69
CA TYR A 311 -9.11 3.40 29.19
C TYR A 311 -9.12 1.98 29.77
N ASN A 312 -8.59 1.00 29.04
CA ASN A 312 -8.57 -0.40 29.50
C ASN A 312 -7.67 -0.62 30.74
N LEU A 313 -6.74 0.30 30.99
CA LEU A 313 -5.90 0.32 32.21
C LEU A 313 -6.54 1.11 33.37
N GLY A 314 -7.77 1.64 33.20
CA GLY A 314 -8.45 2.47 34.21
C GLY A 314 -7.90 3.90 34.31
N ARG A 315 -7.07 4.34 33.35
CA ARG A 315 -6.44 5.67 33.33
C ARG A 315 -7.30 6.66 32.55
N TYR A 316 -8.52 6.91 33.03
CA TYR A 316 -9.54 7.66 32.30
C TYR A 316 -9.10 9.07 31.89
N GLN A 317 -8.43 9.81 32.78
CA GLN A 317 -7.94 11.15 32.47
C GLN A 317 -6.94 11.15 31.30
N LYS A 318 -5.98 10.22 31.32
CA LYS A 318 -5.03 10.04 30.21
C LYS A 318 -5.75 9.61 28.93
N ALA A 319 -6.76 8.75 29.02
CA ALA A 319 -7.54 8.37 27.85
C ALA A 319 -8.16 9.59 27.15
N LEU A 320 -8.73 10.54 27.92
CA LEU A 320 -9.27 11.80 27.38
C LEU A 320 -8.19 12.64 26.69
N GLU A 321 -7.01 12.78 27.31
CA GLU A 321 -5.87 13.56 26.76
C GLU A 321 -5.46 13.11 25.34
N TYR A 322 -5.61 11.82 25.01
CA TYR A 322 -5.32 11.31 23.67
C TYR A 322 -6.55 11.28 22.75
N LEU A 323 -7.74 10.94 23.27
CA LEU A 323 -8.95 10.78 22.46
C LEU A 323 -9.56 12.09 21.98
N GLU A 324 -9.47 13.17 22.76
CA GLU A 324 -10.00 14.48 22.35
C GLU A 324 -9.25 15.08 21.15
N PRO A 325 -7.89 15.11 21.13
CA PRO A 325 -7.16 15.49 19.93
C PRO A 325 -7.48 14.56 18.74
N ALA A 326 -7.62 13.25 18.96
CA ALA A 326 -7.96 12.32 17.87
C ALA A 326 -9.31 12.66 17.23
N LEU A 327 -10.32 12.99 18.03
CA LEU A 327 -11.63 13.43 17.55
C LEU A 327 -11.54 14.74 16.77
N ALA A 328 -10.76 15.71 17.26
CA ALA A 328 -10.55 16.98 16.58
C ALA A 328 -9.93 16.76 15.19
N ILE A 329 -8.89 15.92 15.11
CA ILE A 329 -8.24 15.54 13.85
C ILE A 329 -9.24 14.86 12.91
N ALA A 330 -9.99 13.86 13.39
CA ALA A 330 -10.95 13.13 12.59
C ALA A 330 -12.01 14.05 11.95
N ARG A 331 -12.47 15.06 12.70
CA ARG A 331 -13.39 16.09 12.21
C ARG A 331 -12.75 17.03 11.20
N GLU A 332 -11.51 17.46 11.44
CA GLU A 332 -10.72 18.29 10.53
C GLU A 332 -10.61 17.64 9.14
N ILE A 333 -10.24 16.35 9.10
CA ILE A 333 -10.09 15.59 7.85
C ILE A 333 -11.41 15.02 7.32
N LYS A 334 -12.52 15.24 8.03
CA LYS A 334 -13.87 14.75 7.72
C LYS A 334 -13.94 13.22 7.56
N ASP A 335 -13.14 12.48 8.33
CA ASP A 335 -13.17 11.02 8.36
C ASP A 335 -14.22 10.55 9.36
N LYS A 336 -15.35 10.09 8.84
CA LYS A 336 -16.48 9.62 9.65
C LYS A 336 -16.21 8.33 10.41
N THR A 337 -15.27 7.51 9.92
CA THR A 337 -14.91 6.25 10.59
C THR A 337 -14.05 6.54 11.81
N LEU A 338 -13.06 7.42 11.66
CA LEU A 338 -12.22 7.87 12.77
C LEU A 338 -13.02 8.67 13.79
N GLU A 339 -13.93 9.53 13.33
CA GLU A 339 -14.81 10.31 14.20
C GLU A 339 -15.68 9.39 15.06
N ALA A 340 -16.32 8.39 14.46
CA ALA A 340 -17.14 7.41 15.18
C ALA A 340 -16.30 6.60 16.18
N SER A 341 -15.10 6.18 15.80
CA SER A 341 -14.19 5.43 16.68
C SER A 341 -13.75 6.26 17.90
N ALA A 342 -13.36 7.52 17.69
CA ALA A 342 -12.98 8.42 18.79
C ALA A 342 -14.16 8.69 19.72
N LEU A 343 -15.36 8.98 19.18
CA LEU A 343 -16.57 9.20 19.97
C LEU A 343 -16.98 7.97 20.79
N LEU A 344 -16.85 6.77 20.22
CA LEU A 344 -17.14 5.52 20.94
C LEU A 344 -16.18 5.31 22.11
N ASN A 345 -14.89 5.57 21.93
CA ASN A 345 -13.94 5.44 23.03
C ASN A 345 -14.15 6.53 24.08
N LEU A 346 -14.46 7.77 23.69
CA LEU A 346 -14.80 8.84 24.63
C LEU A 346 -16.05 8.50 25.44
N SER A 347 -17.11 7.96 24.80
CA SER A 347 -18.32 7.60 25.52
C SER A 347 -18.08 6.51 26.56
N LEU A 348 -17.22 5.53 26.27
CA LEU A 348 -16.80 4.53 27.24
C LEU A 348 -16.07 5.15 28.43
N VAL A 349 -15.19 6.13 28.19
CA VAL A 349 -14.45 6.83 29.24
C VAL A 349 -15.39 7.66 30.14
N TYR A 350 -16.39 8.33 29.56
CA TYR A 350 -17.38 9.09 30.32
C TYR A 350 -18.39 8.21 31.07
N GLN A 351 -18.49 6.91 30.74
CA GLN A 351 -19.37 5.95 31.42
C GLN A 351 -18.68 5.16 32.54
N GLY A 352 -17.34 5.11 32.55
CA GLY A 352 -16.53 4.38 33.54
C GLY A 352 -16.19 5.23 34.75
#